data_AF-A0A8C7BB00-F1
#
_entry.id   AF-A0A8C7BB00-F1
#
_cell.length_a   1.000
_cell.length_b   1.000
_cell.length_c   1.000
_cell.angle_alpha   90.00
_cell.angle_beta   90.00
_cell.angle_gamma   90.00
#
_symmetry.space_group_name_H-M   'P 1'
#
loop_
_entity.id
_entity.type
_entity.pdbx_description
1 polymer ?
#
loop_
_entity_poly.entity_id
_entity_poly.type
_entity_poly.pdbx_seq_one_letter_code
_entity_poly.pdbx_strand_id
1 'polypeptide(L)'
;MSPEVALNRISPMLSPFISSVVCNGKVGLDATNCLRITDLKSGCTSLTPGPNCDRFKLHIPYAGETLKWDIVFNAQYPELPPDFIFGEDAEFLPDPSALHNLASWNPSNPECLLLVVKELVQQYHQFQCSRLRESSRLMFEYQTLLEEPQYGENMEIYAGKKNNWTDPGEDVALLSVSFEDTEATQVYPKLYFVLFCVLIYSLFYSLFCPIYILLLWLSYHFHLQDKCLSIP
;
A
#
# COMPACT_ATOMS: atom_id res chain seq x y z
N MET A 1 -3.58 -12.91 -14.67
CA MET A 1 -3.03 -14.29 -14.64
C MET A 1 -3.16 -14.78 -13.21
N SER A 2 -3.59 -16.03 -12.97
CA SER A 2 -3.59 -16.57 -11.61
C SER A 2 -2.15 -16.81 -11.14
N PRO A 3 -1.85 -16.74 -9.83
CA PRO A 3 -0.50 -16.92 -9.34
C PRO A 3 0.09 -18.30 -9.67
N GLU A 4 -0.72 -19.36 -9.63
CA GLU A 4 -0.31 -20.72 -9.99
C GLU A 4 0.23 -20.81 -11.44
N VAL A 5 -0.43 -20.12 -12.38
CA VAL A 5 -0.01 -20.09 -13.78
C VAL A 5 1.28 -19.28 -13.95
N ALA A 6 1.49 -18.23 -13.15
CA ALA A 6 2.73 -17.47 -13.15
C ALA A 6 3.90 -18.33 -12.61
N LEU A 7 3.70 -19.03 -11.49
CA LEU A 7 4.71 -19.89 -10.86
C LEU A 7 5.18 -21.02 -11.78
N ASN A 8 4.31 -21.57 -12.62
CA ASN A 8 4.68 -22.61 -13.59
C ASN A 8 5.63 -22.14 -14.71
N ARG A 9 5.78 -20.82 -14.91
CA ARG A 9 6.64 -20.24 -15.94
C ARG A 9 7.98 -19.71 -15.40
N ILE A 10 8.08 -19.52 -14.09
CA ILE A 10 9.24 -18.98 -13.39
C ILE A 10 10.33 -20.05 -13.26
N SER A 11 11.60 -19.63 -13.29
CA SER A 11 12.72 -20.53 -13.00
C SER A 11 12.49 -21.28 -11.69
N PRO A 12 12.64 -22.63 -11.64
CA PRO A 12 12.36 -23.42 -10.46
C PRO A 12 13.13 -22.97 -9.21
N MET A 13 14.34 -22.43 -9.40
CA MET A 13 15.19 -21.93 -8.31
C MET A 13 14.67 -20.62 -7.70
N LEU A 14 13.94 -19.82 -8.47
CA LEU A 14 13.36 -18.55 -8.01
C LEU A 14 11.94 -18.74 -7.44
N SER A 15 11.25 -19.80 -7.85
CA SER A 15 9.86 -20.09 -7.45
C SER A 15 9.58 -19.99 -5.94
N PRO A 16 10.47 -20.43 -5.02
CA PRO A 16 10.24 -20.29 -3.58
C PRO A 16 10.09 -18.83 -3.13
N PHE A 17 10.93 -17.93 -3.66
CA PHE A 17 10.89 -16.50 -3.32
C PHE A 17 9.58 -15.87 -3.78
N ILE A 18 9.19 -16.15 -5.03
CA ILE A 18 7.97 -15.59 -5.61
C ILE A 18 6.73 -16.19 -4.92
N SER A 19 6.75 -17.47 -4.57
CA SER A 19 5.65 -18.13 -3.85
C SER A 19 5.46 -17.51 -2.47
N SER A 20 6.55 -17.22 -1.74
CA SER A 20 6.48 -16.50 -0.46
C SER A 20 5.85 -15.12 -0.65
N VAL A 21 6.26 -14.37 -1.67
CA VAL A 21 5.70 -13.03 -1.95
C VAL A 21 4.21 -13.08 -2.29
N VAL A 22 3.73 -14.02 -3.08
CA VAL A 22 2.30 -14.08 -3.43
C VAL A 22 1.47 -14.62 -2.26
N CYS A 23 1.93 -15.66 -1.58
CA CYS A 23 1.17 -16.33 -0.52
C CYS A 23 1.19 -15.57 0.81
N ASN A 24 2.34 -15.00 1.17
CA ASN A 24 2.56 -14.30 2.44
C ASN A 24 2.57 -12.76 2.27
N GLY A 25 2.33 -12.27 1.06
CA GLY A 25 2.45 -10.87 0.63
C GLY A 25 1.45 -9.89 1.20
N LYS A 26 1.21 -9.92 2.50
CA LYS A 26 0.65 -8.76 3.19
C LYS A 26 1.78 -7.75 3.35
N VAL A 27 1.86 -6.81 2.40
CA VAL A 27 2.79 -5.70 2.44
C VAL A 27 1.96 -4.44 2.53
N GLY A 28 2.21 -3.66 3.58
CA GLY A 28 1.41 -2.47 3.86
C GLY A 28 0.08 -2.77 4.58
N LEU A 29 -0.79 -1.77 4.60
CA LEU A 29 -2.05 -1.73 5.36
C LEU A 29 -3.25 -2.30 4.60
N ASP A 30 -3.18 -2.33 3.27
CA ASP A 30 -4.23 -2.94 2.44
C ASP A 30 -4.08 -4.47 2.39
N ALA A 31 -4.09 -5.10 3.57
CA ALA A 31 -3.92 -6.55 3.76
C ALA A 31 -5.04 -7.41 3.12
N THR A 32 -6.00 -6.80 2.43
CA THR A 32 -7.06 -7.47 1.67
C THR A 32 -6.66 -7.80 0.25
N ASN A 33 -5.81 -6.96 -0.35
CA ASN A 33 -5.35 -7.13 -1.71
C ASN A 33 -4.00 -7.83 -1.65
N CYS A 34 -3.96 -9.09 -2.07
CA CYS A 34 -2.71 -9.82 -2.19
C CYS A 34 -1.82 -9.16 -3.25
N LEU A 35 -0.50 -9.22 -3.05
CA LEU A 35 0.48 -8.89 -4.09
C LEU A 35 0.18 -9.67 -5.37
N ARG A 36 0.25 -8.99 -6.52
CA ARG A 36 0.02 -9.60 -7.83
C ARG A 36 1.25 -9.49 -8.71
N ILE A 37 1.47 -10.50 -9.53
CA ILE A 37 2.60 -10.54 -10.46
C ILE A 37 2.07 -10.59 -11.89
N THR A 38 2.65 -9.76 -12.74
CA THR A 38 2.34 -9.64 -14.17
C THR A 38 3.62 -9.54 -15.00
N ASP A 39 3.47 -9.42 -16.32
CA ASP A 39 4.57 -9.16 -17.27
C ASP A 39 5.79 -10.09 -17.12
N LEU A 40 5.55 -11.39 -16.93
CA LEU A 40 6.61 -12.39 -16.86
C LEU A 40 7.39 -12.45 -18.17
N LYS A 41 8.70 -12.23 -18.07
CA LYS A 41 9.66 -12.29 -19.17
C LYS A 41 10.87 -13.14 -18.75
N SER A 42 11.51 -13.75 -19.73
CA SER A 42 12.80 -14.40 -19.53
C SER A 42 13.92 -13.48 -20.00
N GLY A 43 14.96 -13.34 -19.18
CA GLY A 43 16.25 -12.76 -19.57
C GLY A 43 17.19 -13.75 -20.25
N CYS A 44 16.84 -15.04 -20.30
CA CYS A 44 17.65 -16.07 -20.94
C CYS A 44 17.48 -16.06 -22.47
N THR A 45 18.40 -16.73 -23.17
CA THR A 45 18.25 -16.99 -24.61
C THR A 45 16.99 -17.80 -24.89
N SER A 46 16.33 -17.56 -26.03
CA SER A 46 15.12 -18.31 -26.43
C SER A 46 15.34 -19.82 -26.61
N LEU A 47 16.60 -20.25 -26.70
CA LEU A 47 17.00 -21.65 -26.79
C LEU A 47 17.02 -22.38 -25.43
N THR A 48 16.93 -21.65 -24.32
CA THR A 48 16.95 -22.24 -22.97
C THR A 48 15.65 -23.02 -22.75
N PRO A 49 15.72 -24.35 -22.54
CA PRO A 49 14.53 -25.18 -22.41
C PRO A 49 13.85 -25.00 -21.05
N GLY A 50 12.53 -25.23 -21.02
CA GLY A 50 11.75 -25.24 -19.77
C GLY A 50 11.43 -23.84 -19.22
N PRO A 51 10.90 -23.78 -17.99
CA PRO A 51 10.54 -22.52 -17.35
C PRO A 51 11.79 -21.76 -16.91
N ASN A 52 11.95 -20.54 -17.44
CA ASN A 52 13.14 -19.72 -17.28
C ASN A 52 12.81 -18.23 -17.12
N CYS A 53 11.57 -17.89 -16.76
CA CYS A 53 11.22 -16.51 -16.46
C CYS A 53 11.86 -16.08 -15.14
N ASP A 54 12.53 -14.93 -15.15
CA ASP A 54 13.25 -14.32 -14.03
C ASP A 54 12.94 -12.82 -13.87
N ARG A 55 12.18 -12.24 -14.81
CA ARG A 55 11.80 -10.83 -14.80
C ARG A 55 10.29 -10.73 -14.74
N PHE A 56 9.79 -9.91 -13.83
CA PHE A 56 8.35 -9.76 -13.67
C PHE A 56 8.01 -8.40 -13.07
N LYS A 57 6.76 -7.98 -13.22
CA LYS A 57 6.23 -6.77 -12.61
C LYS A 57 5.42 -7.14 -11.37
N LEU A 58 5.81 -6.59 -10.23
CA LEU A 58 5.12 -6.72 -8.96
C LEU A 58 4.14 -5.54 -8.78
N HIS A 59 2.90 -5.87 -8.46
CA HIS A 59 1.84 -4.93 -8.14
C HIS A 59 1.64 -4.93 -6.63
N ILE A 60 1.99 -3.81 -5.98
CA ILE A 60 1.91 -3.61 -4.53
C ILE A 60 0.76 -2.64 -4.26
N PRO A 61 -0.34 -3.08 -3.63
CA PRO A 61 -1.36 -2.17 -3.11
C PRO A 61 -0.74 -1.27 -2.04
N TYR A 62 -0.93 0.04 -2.16
CA TYR A 62 -0.36 1.01 -1.23
C TYR A 62 -1.20 2.29 -1.23
N ALA A 63 -1.67 2.73 -0.06
CA ALA A 63 -2.43 3.98 0.11
C ALA A 63 -3.66 4.14 -0.81
N GLY A 64 -4.31 3.03 -1.20
CA GLY A 64 -5.44 3.03 -2.14
C GLY A 64 -5.05 3.08 -3.62
N GLU A 65 -3.76 3.14 -3.92
CA GLU A 65 -3.17 3.03 -5.26
C GLU A 65 -2.45 1.68 -5.43
N THR A 66 -1.86 1.46 -6.61
CA THR A 66 -1.05 0.26 -6.87
C THR A 66 0.32 0.65 -7.44
N LEU A 67 1.37 0.43 -6.65
CA LEU A 67 2.75 0.56 -7.11
C LEU A 67 3.07 -0.58 -8.07
N LYS A 68 3.76 -0.27 -9.17
CA LYS A 68 4.12 -1.22 -10.22
C LYS A 68 5.64 -1.25 -10.37
N TRP A 69 6.29 -2.16 -9.67
CA TRP A 69 7.74 -2.28 -9.66
C TRP A 69 8.19 -3.45 -10.54
N ASP A 70 9.16 -3.23 -11.42
CA ASP A 70 9.79 -4.32 -12.14
C ASP A 70 10.90 -4.92 -11.29
N ILE A 71 10.85 -6.24 -11.09
CA ILE A 71 11.83 -7.02 -10.35
C ILE A 71 12.58 -7.89 -11.35
N VAL A 72 13.90 -7.83 -11.27
CA VAL A 72 14.80 -8.45 -12.23
C VAL A 72 15.76 -9.39 -11.50
N PHE A 73 15.54 -10.68 -11.65
CA PHE A 73 16.52 -11.71 -11.30
C PHE A 73 17.33 -12.13 -12.52
N ASN A 74 18.35 -12.94 -12.26
CA ASN A 74 19.05 -13.71 -13.28
C ASN A 74 18.85 -15.22 -13.00
N ALA A 75 18.07 -15.90 -13.83
CA ALA A 75 17.79 -17.34 -13.65
C ALA A 75 19.04 -18.22 -13.68
N GLN A 76 20.13 -17.77 -14.31
CA GLN A 76 21.39 -18.52 -14.38
C GLN A 76 22.24 -18.38 -13.12
N TYR A 77 21.97 -17.34 -12.31
CA TYR A 77 22.68 -17.02 -11.07
C TYR A 77 21.66 -16.69 -9.97
N PRO A 78 20.84 -17.66 -9.53
CA PRO A 78 19.74 -17.44 -8.59
C PRO A 78 20.20 -17.02 -7.18
N GLU A 79 21.48 -17.18 -6.87
CA GLU A 79 22.11 -16.74 -5.62
C GLU A 79 22.30 -15.22 -5.54
N LEU A 80 22.30 -14.53 -6.68
CA LEU A 80 22.47 -13.08 -6.72
C LEU A 80 21.17 -12.35 -6.30
N PRO A 81 21.27 -11.19 -5.64
CA PRO A 81 20.11 -10.38 -5.31
C PRO A 81 19.44 -9.84 -6.59
N PRO A 82 18.13 -9.52 -6.54
CA PRO A 82 17.43 -8.90 -7.65
C PRO A 82 17.75 -7.40 -7.78
N ASP A 83 17.51 -6.88 -8.99
CA ASP A 83 17.40 -5.43 -9.23
C ASP A 83 15.93 -4.98 -9.22
N PHE A 84 15.71 -3.71 -8.87
CA PHE A 84 14.39 -3.09 -8.78
C PHE A 84 14.28 -1.84 -9.66
N ILE A 85 13.16 -1.69 -10.36
CA ILE A 85 12.83 -0.49 -11.14
C ILE A 85 11.47 0.04 -10.68
N PHE A 86 11.44 1.28 -10.19
CA PHE A 86 10.29 1.85 -9.48
C PHE A 86 9.23 2.54 -10.37
N GLY A 87 9.14 2.17 -11.64
CA GLY A 87 8.08 2.62 -12.54
C GLY A 87 7.99 4.14 -12.71
N GLU A 88 6.85 4.74 -12.34
CA GLU A 88 6.50 6.15 -12.59
C GLU A 88 7.13 7.13 -11.58
N ASP A 89 7.58 6.64 -10.42
CA ASP A 89 8.18 7.46 -9.36
C ASP A 89 9.71 7.50 -9.48
N ALA A 90 10.19 8.11 -10.57
CA ALA A 90 11.63 8.26 -10.85
C ALA A 90 12.43 9.03 -9.78
N GLU A 91 11.75 9.78 -8.91
CA GLU A 91 12.35 10.52 -7.79
C GLU A 91 12.54 9.66 -6.53
N PHE A 92 11.92 8.47 -6.49
CA PHE A 92 12.09 7.56 -5.37
C PHE A 92 13.48 6.92 -5.42
N LEU A 93 14.33 7.34 -4.48
CA LEU A 93 15.69 6.86 -4.30
C LEU A 93 15.82 6.27 -2.87
N PRO A 94 15.61 4.95 -2.68
CA PRO A 94 15.70 4.33 -1.35
C PRO A 94 17.15 4.40 -0.82
N ASP A 95 17.31 4.63 0.49
CA ASP A 95 18.63 4.58 1.13
C ASP A 95 19.13 3.13 1.20
N PRO A 96 20.23 2.77 0.50
CA PRO A 96 20.77 1.42 0.54
C PRO A 96 21.15 0.96 1.95
N SER A 97 21.48 1.89 2.84
CA SER A 97 21.86 1.60 4.23
C SER A 97 20.69 1.07 5.05
N ALA A 98 19.45 1.38 4.66
CA ALA A 98 18.24 0.91 5.31
C ALA A 98 17.76 -0.46 4.80
N LEU A 99 18.34 -0.97 3.70
CA LEU A 99 17.97 -2.22 3.05
C LEU A 99 18.84 -3.38 3.53
N HIS A 100 18.71 -3.73 4.81
CA HIS A 100 19.55 -4.73 5.48
C HIS A 100 19.42 -6.12 4.86
N ASN A 101 18.19 -6.51 4.48
CA ASN A 101 17.92 -7.81 3.86
C ASN A 101 18.44 -7.91 2.43
N LEU A 102 18.58 -6.77 1.73
CA LEU A 102 19.20 -6.72 0.41
C LEU A 102 20.73 -6.77 0.52
N ALA A 103 21.31 -6.01 1.47
CA ALA A 103 22.74 -6.03 1.74
C ALA A 103 23.24 -7.40 2.21
N SER A 104 22.45 -8.09 3.04
CA SER A 104 22.72 -9.45 3.52
C SER A 104 21.84 -10.49 2.81
N TRP A 105 21.74 -10.39 1.48
CA TRP A 105 20.89 -11.28 0.68
C TRP A 105 21.18 -12.75 0.98
N ASN A 106 20.14 -13.49 1.38
CA ASN A 106 20.23 -14.90 1.74
C ASN A 106 19.27 -15.73 0.87
N PRO A 107 19.76 -16.36 -0.22
CA PRO A 107 18.93 -17.19 -1.10
C PRO A 107 18.46 -18.50 -0.44
N SER A 108 18.99 -18.87 0.73
CA SER A 108 18.51 -20.03 1.49
C SER A 108 17.21 -19.74 2.25
N ASN A 109 16.89 -18.46 2.46
CA ASN A 109 15.64 -18.04 3.11
C ASN A 109 14.58 -17.77 2.03
N PRO A 110 13.47 -18.54 1.94
CA PRO A 110 12.43 -18.30 0.95
C PRO A 110 11.71 -16.95 1.10
N GLU A 111 11.78 -16.31 2.27
CA GLU A 111 11.15 -15.01 2.53
C GLU A 111 12.07 -13.82 2.23
N CYS A 112 13.31 -14.04 1.79
CA CYS A 112 14.29 -12.97 1.58
C CYS A 112 13.76 -11.86 0.65
N LEU A 113 13.10 -12.22 -0.45
CA LEU A 113 12.49 -11.26 -1.36
C LEU A 113 11.36 -10.47 -0.69
N LEU A 114 10.50 -11.13 0.09
CA LEU A 114 9.41 -10.47 0.79
C LEU A 114 9.92 -9.46 1.83
N LEU A 115 10.98 -9.82 2.56
CA LEU A 115 11.61 -8.93 3.53
C LEU A 115 12.19 -7.68 2.86
N VAL A 116 12.89 -7.84 1.73
CA VAL A 116 13.39 -6.69 0.94
C VAL A 116 12.25 -5.82 0.43
N VAL A 117 11.16 -6.42 -0.07
CA VAL A 117 9.99 -5.65 -0.52
C VAL A 117 9.35 -4.87 0.63
N LYS A 118 9.28 -5.43 1.84
CA LYS A 118 8.80 -4.72 3.04
C LYS A 118 9.69 -3.52 3.38
N GLU A 119 11.02 -3.70 3.39
CA GLU A 119 11.97 -2.60 3.62
C GLU A 119 11.83 -1.49 2.56
N LEU A 120 11.71 -1.87 1.29
CA LEU A 120 11.52 -0.92 0.19
C LEU A 120 10.20 -0.15 0.31
N VAL A 121 9.10 -0.81 0.71
CA VAL A 121 7.81 -0.12 0.93
C VAL A 121 7.88 0.80 2.14
N GLN A 122 8.63 0.44 3.18
CA GLN A 122 8.89 1.34 4.31
C GLN A 122 9.70 2.56 3.88
N GLN A 123 10.73 2.39 3.04
CA GLN A 123 11.46 3.51 2.45
C GLN A 123 10.55 4.37 1.56
N TYR A 124 9.66 3.76 0.80
CA TYR A 124 8.67 4.47 -0.01
C TYR A 124 7.71 5.29 0.83
N HIS A 125 7.28 4.78 1.99
CA HIS A 125 6.49 5.56 2.95
C HIS A 125 7.24 6.79 3.45
N GLN A 126 8.52 6.65 3.82
CA GLN A 126 9.35 7.79 4.23
C GLN A 126 9.49 8.83 3.12
N PHE A 127 9.63 8.38 1.87
CA PHE A 127 9.63 9.25 0.69
C PHE A 127 8.29 9.98 0.50
N GLN A 128 7.15 9.31 0.69
CA GLN A 128 5.85 9.98 0.62
C GLN A 128 5.67 11.01 1.74
N CYS A 129 6.14 10.69 2.95
CA CYS A 129 6.16 11.64 4.06
C CYS A 129 7.07 12.85 3.79
N SER A 130 8.19 12.68 3.08
CA SER A 130 9.06 13.82 2.71
C SER A 130 8.39 14.72 1.68
N ARG A 131 7.64 14.16 0.71
CA ARG A 131 6.82 14.92 -0.24
C ARG A 131 5.67 15.66 0.45
N LEU A 132 5.04 15.04 1.44
CA LEU A 132 3.99 15.67 2.24
C LEU A 132 4.49 16.95 2.94
N ARG A 133 5.77 16.99 3.36
CA ARG A 133 6.37 18.16 4.03
C ARG A 133 6.45 19.40 3.14
N GLU A 134 6.34 19.26 1.82
CA GLU A 134 6.24 20.39 0.90
C GLU A 134 4.95 21.21 1.15
N SER A 135 3.91 20.56 1.67
CA SER A 135 2.66 21.21 2.08
C SER A 135 2.58 21.31 3.61
N SER A 136 2.84 22.51 4.12
CA SER A 136 2.78 22.79 5.57
C SER A 136 1.42 22.46 6.19
N ARG A 137 0.34 22.58 5.40
CA ARG A 137 -1.02 22.25 5.82
C ARG A 137 -1.22 20.75 6.03
N LEU A 138 -0.87 19.95 5.03
CA LEU A 138 -1.04 18.49 5.11
C LEU A 138 -0.11 17.88 6.17
N MET A 139 1.09 18.45 6.32
CA MET A 139 2.02 18.05 7.37
C MET A 139 1.46 18.33 8.78
N PHE A 140 0.74 19.43 8.98
CA PHE A 140 0.09 19.71 10.28
C PHE A 140 -0.95 18.64 10.61
N GLU A 141 -1.83 18.29 9.67
CA GLU A 141 -2.86 17.27 9.85
C GLU A 141 -2.25 15.87 10.10
N TYR A 142 -1.20 15.51 9.35
CA TYR A 142 -0.46 14.27 9.57
C TYR A 142 0.16 14.22 10.97
N GLN A 143 0.78 15.31 11.42
CA GLN A 143 1.39 15.36 12.75
C GLN A 143 0.34 15.21 13.85
N THR A 144 -0.83 15.84 13.71
CA THR A 144 -1.95 15.66 14.64
C THR A 144 -2.44 14.22 14.67
N LEU A 145 -2.50 13.53 13.53
CA LEU A 145 -2.88 12.12 13.47
C LEU A 145 -1.83 11.19 14.10
N LEU A 146 -0.54 11.50 13.95
CA LEU A 146 0.55 10.74 14.59
C LEU A 146 0.54 10.82 16.12
N GLU A 147 -0.03 11.88 16.70
CA GLU A 147 -0.16 12.03 18.15
C GLU A 147 -1.15 11.04 18.76
N GLU A 148 -2.04 10.47 17.94
CA GLU A 148 -2.99 9.44 18.35
C GLU A 148 -2.34 8.05 18.24
N PRO A 149 -2.17 7.32 19.37
CA PRO A 149 -1.47 6.02 19.39
C PRO A 149 -2.10 4.96 18.48
N GLN A 150 -3.40 5.10 18.21
CA GLN A 150 -4.18 4.18 17.38
C GLN A 150 -3.88 4.29 15.87
N TYR A 151 -3.27 5.39 15.41
CA TYR A 151 -2.98 5.63 14.00
C TYR A 151 -1.51 5.43 13.62
N GLY A 152 -0.60 5.43 14.60
CA GLY A 152 0.86 5.49 14.41
C GLY A 152 1.43 4.63 13.27
N GLU A 153 1.85 3.40 13.57
CA GLU A 153 2.49 2.50 12.58
C GLU A 153 1.52 1.95 11.53
N ASN A 154 0.21 2.18 11.71
CA ASN A 154 -0.87 1.67 10.87
C ASN A 154 -1.42 2.74 9.91
N MET A 155 -0.55 3.61 9.39
CA MET A 155 -0.93 4.68 8.46
C MET A 155 -0.05 4.71 7.20
N GLU A 156 -0.69 4.76 6.04
CA GLU A 156 -0.05 4.89 4.73
C GLU A 156 -0.50 6.18 4.05
N ILE A 157 0.44 6.81 3.34
CA ILE A 157 0.27 8.13 2.76
C ILE A 157 0.77 8.12 1.34
N TYR A 158 0.00 8.72 0.45
CA TYR A 158 0.41 8.98 -0.90
C TYR A 158 0.14 10.44 -1.27
N ALA A 159 1.20 11.17 -1.60
CA ALA A 159 1.14 12.52 -2.12
C ALA A 159 1.33 12.48 -3.64
N GLY A 160 0.29 12.86 -4.39
CA GLY A 160 0.33 12.88 -5.85
C GLY A 160 1.34 13.90 -6.39
N LYS A 161 1.81 13.73 -7.64
CA LYS A 161 2.59 14.77 -8.32
C LYS A 161 1.67 15.95 -8.68
N LYS A 162 2.14 17.17 -8.42
CA LYS A 162 1.44 18.40 -8.80
C LYS A 162 1.33 18.48 -10.32
N ASN A 163 0.12 18.54 -10.84
CA ASN A 163 -0.12 18.66 -12.27
C ASN A 163 0.33 20.05 -12.72
N ASN A 164 1.20 20.15 -13.73
CA ASN A 164 1.66 21.44 -14.28
C ASN A 164 0.54 22.28 -14.96
N TRP A 165 -0.69 21.76 -15.05
CA TRP A 165 -1.78 22.34 -15.85
C TRP A 165 -3.03 22.76 -15.06
N THR A 166 -3.01 22.70 -13.74
CA THR A 166 -4.14 23.16 -12.91
C THR A 166 -3.68 24.23 -11.93
N ASP A 167 -4.43 25.33 -11.95
CA ASP A 167 -4.60 26.42 -10.98
C ASP A 167 -3.74 26.38 -9.69
N PRO A 168 -3.22 27.53 -9.21
CA PRO A 168 -2.41 27.58 -8.00
C PRO A 168 -3.29 27.31 -6.78
N GLY A 169 -3.49 26.05 -6.37
CA GLY A 169 -4.24 25.83 -5.13
C GLY A 169 -4.69 24.43 -4.69
N GLU A 170 -4.26 23.31 -5.29
CA GLU A 170 -4.71 22.00 -4.81
C GLU A 170 -3.56 21.03 -4.60
N ASP A 171 -3.05 20.98 -3.37
CA ASP A 171 -2.22 19.87 -2.89
C ASP A 171 -3.16 18.71 -2.53
N VAL A 172 -3.09 17.61 -3.29
CA VAL A 172 -3.91 16.41 -3.07
C VAL A 172 -3.04 15.32 -2.46
N ALA A 173 -3.41 14.87 -1.26
CA ALA A 173 -2.87 13.67 -0.64
C ALA A 173 -3.99 12.67 -0.38
N LEU A 174 -3.70 11.40 -0.65
CA LEU A 174 -4.50 10.26 -0.23
C LEU A 174 -3.92 9.74 1.07
N LEU A 175 -4.77 9.70 2.10
CA LEU A 175 -4.48 9.09 3.38
C LEU A 175 -5.30 7.82 3.50
N SER A 176 -4.64 6.69 3.75
CA SER A 176 -5.34 5.45 4.12
C SER A 176 -4.94 5.03 5.52
N VAL A 177 -5.93 4.76 6.35
CA VAL A 177 -5.77 4.29 7.72
C VAL A 177 -6.50 2.96 7.83
N SER A 178 -5.82 1.94 8.37
CA SER A 178 -6.44 0.65 8.68
C SER A 178 -6.50 0.44 10.20
N PHE A 179 -7.63 -0.06 10.68
CA PHE A 179 -7.81 -0.41 12.09
C PHE A 179 -7.82 -1.92 12.27
N GLU A 180 -7.23 -2.39 13.36
CA GLU A 180 -7.14 -3.81 13.70
C GLU A 180 -8.13 -4.13 14.82
N ASP A 181 -9.45 -4.11 14.53
CA ASP A 181 -10.47 -4.57 15.47
C ASP A 181 -11.48 -5.49 14.80
N THR A 182 -11.61 -6.69 15.36
CA THR A 182 -12.34 -7.87 14.85
C THR A 182 -13.86 -7.75 14.73
N GLU A 183 -14.45 -6.56 14.93
CA GLU A 183 -15.90 -6.34 14.76
C GLU A 183 -16.27 -5.14 13.88
N ALA A 184 -15.29 -4.42 13.32
CA ALA A 184 -15.55 -3.34 12.36
C ALA A 184 -14.94 -3.70 11.01
N THR A 185 -15.82 -4.14 10.10
CA THR A 185 -15.53 -4.36 8.68
C THR A 185 -14.73 -3.19 8.10
N GLN A 186 -13.54 -3.48 7.56
CA GLN A 186 -12.64 -2.60 6.81
C GLN A 186 -13.29 -1.27 6.39
N VAL A 187 -13.11 -0.26 7.22
CA VAL A 187 -13.38 1.11 6.80
C VAL A 187 -12.12 1.58 6.11
N TYR A 188 -12.21 1.79 4.80
CA TYR A 188 -11.23 2.56 4.03
C TYR A 188 -11.69 4.01 4.04
N PRO A 189 -11.31 4.85 5.01
CA PRO A 189 -11.52 6.28 4.85
C PRO A 189 -10.60 6.73 3.73
N LYS A 190 -11.10 6.81 2.49
CA LYS A 190 -10.49 7.64 1.45
C LYS A 190 -10.76 9.08 1.85
N LEU A 191 -9.92 9.63 2.71
CA LEU A 191 -9.97 11.06 2.98
C LEU A 191 -9.35 11.76 1.77
N TYR A 192 -10.21 12.16 0.84
CA TYR A 192 -9.85 13.19 -0.11
C TYR A 192 -9.71 14.48 0.69
N PHE A 193 -8.48 14.97 0.88
CA PHE A 193 -8.31 16.38 1.24
C PHE A 193 -8.62 17.24 0.02
N VAL A 194 -9.90 17.23 -0.39
CA VAL A 194 -10.46 18.34 -1.16
C VAL A 194 -10.63 19.47 -0.16
N LEU A 195 -10.04 20.59 -0.53
CA LEU A 195 -9.90 21.83 0.20
C LEU A 195 -11.22 22.39 0.78
N PHE A 196 -11.93 21.75 1.73
CA PHE A 196 -13.11 22.37 2.40
C PHE A 196 -13.53 21.84 3.79
N CYS A 197 -12.94 20.80 4.38
CA CYS A 197 -13.54 20.16 5.57
C CYS A 197 -13.02 20.57 6.97
N VAL A 198 -12.02 21.43 7.10
CA VAL A 198 -11.60 21.90 8.45
C VAL A 198 -12.56 22.94 9.03
N LEU A 199 -13.33 23.63 8.17
CA LEU A 199 -14.43 24.49 8.62
C LEU A 199 -15.66 23.67 9.04
N ILE A 200 -15.92 22.50 8.42
CA ILE A 200 -17.11 21.71 8.76
C ILE A 200 -16.96 21.05 10.14
N TYR A 201 -15.82 20.45 10.50
CA TYR A 201 -15.66 19.85 11.83
C TYR A 201 -15.64 20.89 12.96
N SER A 202 -15.00 22.04 12.73
CA SER A 202 -14.90 23.12 13.73
C SER A 202 -16.20 23.91 13.88
N LEU A 203 -16.97 24.11 12.79
CA LEU A 203 -18.30 24.74 12.85
C LEU A 203 -19.38 23.75 13.31
N PHE A 204 -19.30 22.44 13.01
CA PHE A 204 -20.28 21.46 13.48
C PHE A 204 -20.25 21.31 15.01
N TYR A 205 -19.07 21.27 15.62
CA TYR A 205 -18.95 21.16 17.08
C TYR A 205 -19.38 22.43 17.82
N SER A 206 -19.30 23.60 17.17
CA SER A 206 -19.63 24.89 17.79
C SER A 206 -21.07 25.36 17.58
N LEU A 207 -21.77 24.93 16.51
CA LEU A 207 -23.11 25.46 16.16
C LEU A 207 -24.27 24.49 16.33
N PHE A 208 -24.05 23.17 16.45
CA PHE A 208 -25.14 22.19 16.49
C PHE A 208 -25.30 21.53 17.86
N CYS A 209 -26.24 22.13 18.60
CA CYS A 209 -26.91 21.70 19.82
C CYS A 209 -27.28 20.19 19.88
N PRO A 210 -27.56 19.61 21.07
CA PRO A 210 -27.73 18.17 21.34
C PRO A 210 -28.86 17.43 20.60
N ILE A 211 -29.64 18.12 19.77
CA ILE A 211 -30.82 17.58 19.09
C ILE A 211 -30.44 16.60 17.97
N TYR A 212 -29.28 16.77 17.34
CA TYR A 212 -28.84 15.88 16.25
C TYR A 212 -28.36 14.51 16.75
N ILE A 213 -27.80 14.45 17.96
CA ILE A 213 -27.48 13.16 18.63
C ILE A 213 -28.78 12.41 18.94
N LEU A 214 -29.85 13.10 19.32
CA LEU A 214 -31.15 12.49 19.55
C LEU A 214 -31.78 11.93 18.27
N LEU A 215 -31.60 12.62 17.13
CA LEU A 215 -32.12 12.18 15.83
C LEU A 215 -31.31 11.02 15.23
N LEU A 216 -29.98 11.01 15.39
CA LEU A 216 -29.15 9.87 15.01
C LEU A 216 -29.43 8.65 15.92
N TRP A 217 -29.64 8.86 17.22
CA TRP A 217 -30.04 7.81 18.15
C TRP A 217 -31.45 7.26 17.84
N LEU A 218 -32.42 8.13 17.53
CA LEU A 218 -33.77 7.70 17.12
C LEU A 218 -33.78 6.98 15.78
N SER A 219 -32.98 7.42 14.81
CA SER A 219 -32.86 6.75 13.50
C SER A 219 -32.17 5.38 13.62
N TYR A 220 -31.16 5.27 14.49
CA TYR A 220 -30.50 4.00 14.81
C TYR A 220 -31.44 3.05 15.57
N HIS A 221 -32.26 3.56 16.48
CA HIS A 221 -33.22 2.77 17.26
C HIS A 221 -34.43 2.32 16.43
N PHE A 222 -34.87 3.11 15.44
CA PHE A 222 -35.91 2.69 14.49
C PHE A 222 -35.40 1.60 13.54
N HIS A 223 -34.15 1.71 13.09
CA HIS A 223 -33.57 0.71 12.18
C HIS A 223 -33.27 -0.64 12.86
N LEU A 224 -33.19 -0.69 14.19
CA LEU A 224 -33.05 -1.91 14.98
C LEU A 224 -34.39 -2.62 15.28
N GLN A 225 -35.52 -1.91 15.27
CA GLN A 225 -36.84 -2.56 15.46
C GLN A 225 -37.36 -3.24 14.18
N ASP A 226 -37.00 -2.72 13.00
CA ASP A 226 -37.43 -3.31 11.71
C ASP A 226 -36.69 -4.61 11.32
N LYS A 227 -35.58 -4.96 12.00
CA LYS A 227 -34.83 -6.20 11.74
C LYS A 227 -35.20 -7.37 12.65
N CYS A 228 -36.10 -7.19 13.61
CA CYS A 228 -36.54 -8.26 14.53
C CYS A 228 -37.88 -8.94 14.13
N LEU A 229 -38.48 -8.58 12.99
CA LEU A 229 -39.83 -9.04 12.62
C LEU A 229 -39.93 -9.87 11.32
N SER A 230 -38.82 -10.41 10.84
CA SER A 230 -38.82 -11.34 9.70
C SER A 230 -37.87 -12.50 9.93
N ILE A 231 -38.29 -13.39 10.82
CA ILE A 231 -37.84 -14.79 10.89
C ILE A 231 -39.10 -15.62 10.56
N PRO A 232 -39.10 -16.44 9.51
CA PRO A 232 -40.07 -17.54 9.41
C PRO A 232 -39.70 -18.68 10.37
#